data_AF-K1USR5-F1
#
_entry.id   AF-K1USR5-F1
#
_cell.length_a   1.000
_cell.length_b   1.000
_cell.length_c   1.000
_cell.angle_alpha   90.00
_cell.angle_beta   90.00
_cell.angle_gamma   90.00
#
_symmetry.space_group_name_H-M   'P 1'
#
loop_
_entity.id
_entity.type
_entity.pdbx_description
1 polymer ?
#
loop_
_entity_poly.entity_id
_entity_poly.type
_entity_poly.pdbx_seq_one_letter_code
_entity_poly.pdbx_strand_id
1 'polypeptide(L)'
;MDHAFSEVNREASGHWLTYHAAYDKDPGGYDGVAKVTLRGGNIQTKGKSLVVRNAEEVLIIVSIVPQEDARNASLDAVKAGLDKLATNYDKLLRPH
;
A
#
# COMPACT_ATOMS: atom_id res chain seq x y z
N MET A 1 10.70 18.10 -4.24
CA MET A 1 10.66 16.86 -3.44
C MET A 1 12.06 16.38 -3.07
N ASP A 2 13.12 17.01 -3.55
CA ASP A 2 14.46 16.76 -3.02
C ASP A 2 14.55 17.36 -1.60
N HIS A 3 15.05 16.59 -0.63
CA HIS A 3 15.27 16.93 0.80
C HIS A 3 14.12 16.71 1.81
N ALA A 4 12.99 16.10 1.43
CA ALA A 4 11.98 15.72 2.43
C ALA A 4 12.28 14.36 3.09
N PHE A 5 12.92 13.45 2.35
CA PHE A 5 13.17 12.07 2.77
C PHE A 5 14.65 11.73 2.61
N SER A 6 15.19 11.06 3.62
CA SER A 6 16.55 10.49 3.60
C SER A 6 16.58 9.16 2.85
N GLU A 7 15.48 8.40 2.91
CA GLU A 7 15.34 7.13 2.25
C GLU A 7 13.92 6.96 1.70
N VAL A 8 13.82 6.42 0.49
CA VAL A 8 12.55 6.03 -0.13
C VAL A 8 12.70 4.66 -0.78
N ASN A 9 11.98 3.67 -0.25
CA ASN A 9 11.89 2.33 -0.85
C ASN A 9 10.48 2.02 -1.31
N ARG A 10 10.38 1.25 -2.38
CA ARG A 10 9.11 0.73 -2.89
C ARG A 10 9.28 -0.69 -3.37
N GLU A 11 8.28 -1.50 -3.13
CA GLU A 11 8.23 -2.88 -3.60
C GLU A 11 6.84 -3.21 -4.14
N ALA A 12 6.81 -4.22 -5.01
CA ALA A 12 5.60 -4.80 -5.53
C ALA A 12 5.70 -6.31 -5.40
N SER A 13 4.64 -6.96 -4.93
CA SER A 13 4.59 -8.42 -4.82
C SER A 13 3.15 -8.92 -4.85
N GLY A 14 2.82 -9.75 -5.83
CA GLY A 14 1.46 -10.24 -6.06
C GLY A 14 0.48 -9.10 -6.30
N HIS A 15 -0.37 -8.83 -5.30
CA HIS A 15 -1.40 -7.78 -5.31
C HIS A 15 -1.05 -6.58 -4.42
N TRP A 16 0.18 -6.55 -3.89
CA TRP A 16 0.60 -5.58 -2.91
C TRP A 16 1.60 -4.59 -3.49
N LEU A 17 1.44 -3.33 -3.14
CA LEU A 17 2.49 -2.31 -3.21
C LEU A 17 2.85 -1.91 -1.78
N THR A 18 4.14 -1.86 -1.49
CA THR A 18 4.65 -1.30 -0.24
C THR A 18 5.57 -0.13 -0.54
N TYR A 19 5.54 0.85 0.34
CA TYR A 19 6.33 2.05 0.27
C TYR A 19 6.88 2.34 1.66
N HIS A 20 8.14 2.74 1.73
CA HIS A 20 8.80 3.19 2.94
C HIS A 20 9.41 4.55 2.67
N ALA A 21 9.15 5.51 3.55
CA ALA A 21 9.83 6.80 3.54
C ALA A 21 10.32 7.16 4.93
N ALA A 22 11.63 7.35 5.05
CA ALA A 22 12.25 7.92 6.24
C ALA A 22 12.40 9.43 6.04
N TYR A 23 12.03 10.23 7.03
CA TYR A 23 12.19 11.68 6.96
C TYR A 23 13.68 12.06 6.98
N ASP A 24 14.01 13.17 6.30
CA ASP A 24 15.40 13.67 6.25
C ASP A 24 15.79 14.51 7.48
N LYS A 25 14.83 15.22 8.08
CA LYS A 25 15.08 16.25 9.10
C LYS A 25 14.73 15.85 10.52
N ASP A 26 13.87 14.86 10.69
CA ASP A 26 13.37 14.39 11.97
C ASP A 26 13.39 12.86 12.03
N PRO A 27 13.50 12.25 13.23
CA PRO A 27 13.31 10.81 13.39
C PRO A 27 11.93 10.36 12.90
N GLY A 28 11.87 9.13 12.39
CA GLY A 28 10.65 8.49 11.93
C GLY A 28 10.45 8.60 10.42
N GLY A 29 9.19 8.52 10.03
CA GLY A 29 8.80 8.32 8.64
C GLY A 29 7.40 7.74 8.54
N TYR A 30 7.11 7.11 7.41
CA TYR A 30 5.89 6.33 7.25
C TYR A 30 6.07 5.17 6.29
N ASP A 31 5.30 4.11 6.54
CA ASP A 31 5.09 3.02 5.62
C ASP A 31 3.71 3.16 4.95
N GLY A 32 3.68 2.97 3.64
CA GLY A 32 2.45 2.82 2.86
C GLY A 32 2.26 1.36 2.46
N VAL A 33 1.06 0.83 2.67
CA VAL A 33 0.67 -0.50 2.18
C VAL A 33 -0.58 -0.34 1.34
N ALA A 34 -0.52 -0.75 0.08
CA ALA A 34 -1.66 -0.76 -0.82
C ALA A 34 -2.00 -2.18 -1.26
N LYS A 35 -3.28 -2.54 -1.16
CA LYS A 35 -3.86 -3.74 -1.76
C LYS A 35 -4.53 -3.39 -3.07
N VAL A 36 -4.17 -4.08 -4.16
CA VAL A 36 -4.79 -3.93 -5.47
C VAL A 36 -5.68 -5.13 -5.78
N THR A 37 -6.99 -4.90 -5.85
CA THR A 37 -7.97 -5.93 -6.23
C THR A 37 -8.57 -5.60 -7.59
N LEU A 38 -8.78 -6.62 -8.42
CA LEU A 38 -9.33 -6.47 -9.76
C LEU A 38 -10.73 -7.09 -9.86
N ARG A 39 -11.58 -6.48 -10.69
CA ARG A 39 -12.69 -7.19 -11.34
C ARG A 39 -12.37 -7.31 -12.83
N GLY A 40 -12.33 -8.55 -13.33
CA GLY A 40 -11.87 -8.84 -14.69
C GLY A 40 -10.37 -8.59 -14.89
N GLY A 41 -9.85 -9.01 -16.05
CA GLY A 41 -8.46 -8.77 -16.43
C GLY A 41 -7.43 -9.58 -15.64
N ASN A 42 -6.21 -9.06 -15.58
CA ASN A 42 -5.10 -9.66 -14.83
C ASN A 42 -4.14 -8.61 -14.26
N ILE A 43 -3.39 -9.03 -13.25
CA ILE A 43 -2.31 -8.27 -12.62
C ILE A 43 -1.04 -9.10 -12.59
N GLN A 44 0.08 -8.45 -12.86
CA GLN A 44 1.41 -9.06 -12.82
C GLN A 44 2.38 -8.12 -12.11
N THR A 45 3.20 -8.67 -11.22
CA THR A 45 4.35 -7.95 -10.67
C THR A 45 5.47 -7.90 -11.72
N LYS A 46 5.98 -6.70 -12.00
CA LYS A 46 7.16 -6.49 -12.86
C LYS A 46 8.14 -5.55 -12.16
N GLY A 47 9.19 -6.13 -11.60
CA GLY A 47 10.13 -5.39 -10.74
C GLY A 47 9.38 -4.78 -9.55
N LYS A 48 9.56 -3.47 -9.33
CA LYS A 48 8.92 -2.71 -8.25
C LYS A 48 7.53 -2.14 -8.63
N SER A 49 6.88 -2.71 -9.64
CA SER A 49 5.61 -2.23 -10.17
C SER A 49 4.58 -3.35 -10.29
N LEU A 50 3.30 -3.00 -10.14
CA LEU A 50 2.17 -3.84 -10.54
C LEU A 50 1.67 -3.37 -11.90
N VAL A 51 1.50 -4.31 -12.83
CA VAL A 51 0.97 -4.07 -14.17
C VAL A 51 -0.40 -4.72 -14.28
N VAL A 52 -1.43 -3.89 -14.40
CA VAL A 52 -2.82 -4.32 -14.59
C VAL A 52 -3.18 -4.24 -16.06
N ARG A 53 -3.89 -5.24 -16.59
CA ARG A 53 -4.35 -5.29 -17.98
C ARG A 53 -5.77 -5.80 -18.08
N ASN A 54 -6.55 -5.17 -18.95
CA ASN A 54 -7.92 -5.57 -19.31
C ASN A 54 -8.86 -5.75 -18.10
N ALA A 55 -8.62 -5.02 -17.02
CA ALA A 55 -9.52 -5.02 -15.86
C ALA A 55 -10.73 -4.14 -16.17
N GLU A 56 -11.91 -4.60 -15.78
CA GLU A 56 -13.13 -3.79 -15.80
C GLU A 56 -13.06 -2.75 -14.69
N GLU A 57 -12.55 -3.16 -13.52
CA GLU A 57 -12.34 -2.29 -12.37
C GLU A 57 -11.07 -2.65 -11.61
N VAL A 58 -10.48 -1.61 -11.01
CA VAL A 58 -9.34 -1.70 -10.09
C VAL A 58 -9.72 -0.99 -8.80
N LEU A 59 -9.74 -1.73 -7.70
CA LEU A 59 -9.88 -1.17 -6.36
C LEU A 59 -8.51 -1.16 -5.68
N ILE A 60 -8.08 0.02 -5.24
CA ILE A 60 -6.84 0.21 -4.48
C ILE A 60 -7.22 0.72 -3.10
N ILE A 61 -6.89 -0.05 -2.07
CA ILE A 61 -7.06 0.37 -0.67
C ILE A 61 -5.67 0.61 -0.10
N VAL A 62 -5.44 1.80 0.43
CA VAL A 62 -4.15 2.22 0.98
C VAL A 62 -4.28 2.44 2.47
N SER A 63 -3.34 1.90 3.24
CA SER A 63 -3.11 2.27 4.63
C SER A 63 -1.74 2.93 4.74
N ILE A 64 -1.66 4.01 5.50
CA ILE A 64 -0.41 4.71 5.82
C ILE A 64 -0.21 4.59 7.32
N VAL A 65 0.96 4.10 7.72
CA VAL A 65 1.32 3.90 9.12
C VAL A 65 2.52 4.79 9.45
N PRO A 66 2.42 5.68 10.45
CA PRO A 66 3.57 6.44 10.90
C PRO A 66 4.59 5.52 11.57
N GLN A 67 5.87 5.80 11.35
CA GLN A 67 6.96 5.11 12.01
C GLN A 67 7.28 5.85 13.31
N GLU A 68 6.69 5.42 14.42
CA GLU A 68 7.04 5.92 15.76
C GLU A 68 8.17 5.08 16.37
N ASP A 69 9.10 5.74 17.08
CA ASP A 69 10.43 5.26 17.53
C ASP A 69 10.50 3.91 18.30
N ALA A 70 9.38 3.22 18.56
CA ALA A 70 9.38 1.90 19.20
C ALA A 70 8.22 0.97 18.82
N ARG A 71 7.29 1.35 17.93
CA ARG A 71 6.10 0.55 17.60
C ARG A 71 5.81 0.57 16.12
N ASN A 72 6.66 -0.09 15.34
CA ASN A 72 6.34 -0.37 13.96
C ASN A 72 5.17 -1.37 13.93
N ALA A 73 4.03 -1.00 13.35
CA ALA A 73 3.06 -2.01 12.96
C ALA A 73 3.75 -2.91 11.94
N SER A 74 3.75 -4.23 12.18
CA SER A 74 4.27 -5.15 11.18
C SER A 74 3.51 -4.93 9.88
N LEU A 75 4.22 -4.76 8.76
CA LEU A 75 3.62 -4.66 7.43
C LEU A 75 2.65 -5.83 7.17
N ASP A 76 2.93 -7.00 7.75
CA ASP A 76 2.06 -8.16 7.67
C ASP A 76 0.74 -7.98 8.44
N ALA A 77 0.78 -7.31 9.59
CA ALA A 77 -0.45 -6.96 10.32
C ALA A 77 -1.31 -5.96 9.54
N VAL A 78 -0.68 -4.99 8.86
CA VAL A 78 -1.38 -4.04 7.99
C VAL A 78 -2.01 -4.76 6.79
N LYS A 79 -1.25 -5.64 6.11
CA LYS A 79 -1.76 -6.48 5.02
C LYS A 79 -2.93 -7.36 5.49
N ALA A 80 -2.80 -8.01 6.65
CA ALA A 80 -3.87 -8.81 7.24
C ALA A 80 -5.12 -8.00 7.59
N GLY A 81 -4.95 -6.73 7.99
CA GLY A 81 -6.06 -5.80 8.18
C GLY A 81 -6.77 -5.45 6.86
N LEU A 82 -5.99 -5.09 5.84
CA LEU A 82 -6.52 -4.79 4.49
C LEU A 82 -7.18 -6.02 3.85
N ASP A 83 -6.73 -7.23 4.15
CA ASP A 83 -7.34 -8.47 3.65
C ASP A 83 -8.75 -8.74 4.18
N LYS A 84 -9.09 -8.18 5.35
CA LYS A 84 -10.44 -8.30 5.93
C LYS A 84 -11.44 -7.32 5.34
N LEU A 85 -10.97 -6.30 4.62
CA LEU A 85 -11.83 -5.30 4.02
C LEU A 85 -12.57 -5.86 2.80
N ALA A 86 -13.79 -5.37 2.57
CA ALA A 86 -14.56 -5.73 1.40
C ALA A 86 -13.82 -5.31 0.13
N THR A 87 -13.85 -6.15 -0.89
CA THR A 87 -13.24 -5.87 -2.21
C THR A 87 -14.21 -5.18 -3.17
N ASN A 88 -15.34 -4.70 -2.67
CA ASN A 88 -16.35 -3.96 -3.41
C ASN A 88 -16.42 -2.53 -2.85
N TYR A 89 -16.25 -1.54 -3.72
CA TYR A 89 -16.19 -0.13 -3.34
C TYR A 89 -17.43 0.34 -2.60
N ASP A 90 -18.63 0.00 -3.08
CA ASP A 90 -19.89 0.43 -2.44
C ASP A 90 -20.03 -0.10 -1.01
N LYS A 91 -19.56 -1.33 -0.75
CA LYS A 91 -19.55 -1.92 0.59
C LYS A 91 -18.55 -1.22 1.52
N LEU A 92 -17.44 -0.72 0.99
CA LEU A 92 -16.49 0.09 1.75
C LEU A 92 -17.04 1.48 2.04
N LEU A 93 -17.74 2.09 1.09
CA LEU A 93 -18.22 3.46 1.21
C LEU A 93 -19.40 3.60 2.19
N ARG A 94 -20.31 2.63 2.26
CA ARG A 94 -21.49 2.71 3.15
C ARG A 94 -21.21 3.01 4.63
N PRO A 95 -20.16 2.45 5.26
CA PRO A 95 -19.79 2.78 6.64
C PRO A 95 -18.96 4.06 6.80
N HIS A 96 -18.55 4.74 5.72
CA HIS A 96 -17.83 6.02 5.76
C HIS A 96 -18.76 7.22 5.78
#